data_AF-A0A6L3ETR7-F1
#
_entry.id   AF-A0A6L3ETR7-F1
#
_cell.length_a   1.000
_cell.length_b   1.000
_cell.length_c   1.000
_cell.angle_alpha   90.00
_cell.angle_beta   90.00
_cell.angle_gamma   90.00
#
_symmetry.space_group_name_H-M   'P 1'
#
loop_
_entity.id
_entity.type
_entity.pdbx_description
1 polymer ?
#
loop_
_entity_poly.entity_id
_entity_poly.type
_entity_poly.pdbx_seq_one_letter_code
_entity_poly.pdbx_strand_id
1 'polypeptide(L)' 'MIDFRRRVVPVLLLPFALLGVATAGYMIIEGWSLFDSLYMAAITMTTVVFGEVRPLSSNGRLFT' A
#
# COMPACT_ATOMS: atom_id res chain seq x y z
N MET A 1 12.66 19.70 -25.77
CA MET A 1 11.48 19.83 -24.90
C MET A 1 11.16 18.46 -24.34
N ILE A 2 11.24 18.31 -23.03
CA ILE A 2 10.85 17.07 -22.35
C ILE A 2 9.32 16.93 -22.44
N ASP A 3 8.81 15.76 -22.86
CA ASP A 3 7.37 15.50 -22.94
C ASP A 3 6.75 15.48 -21.55
N PHE A 4 6.10 16.59 -21.17
CA PHE A 4 5.40 16.75 -19.89
C PHE A 4 4.47 15.56 -19.57
N ARG A 5 3.74 15.06 -20.57
CA ARG A 5 2.83 13.91 -20.44
C ARG A 5 3.56 12.62 -20.03
N ARG A 6 4.78 12.38 -20.53
CA ARG A 6 5.57 11.18 -20.19
C ARG A 6 6.06 11.18 -18.74
N ARG A 7 6.10 12.34 -18.07
CA ARG A 7 6.51 12.48 -16.67
C ARG A 7 5.35 12.46 -15.69
N VAL A 8 4.22 13.06 -16.04
CA VAL A 8 3.07 13.18 -15.12
C VAL A 8 2.32 11.86 -14.96
N VAL A 9 2.17 11.07 -16.02
CA VAL A 9 1.42 9.81 -15.96
C VAL A 9 2.04 8.81 -14.97
N PRO A 10 3.36 8.53 -14.98
CA PRO A 10 3.97 7.66 -13.98
C PRO A 10 3.82 8.18 -12.54
N VAL A 11 3.94 9.50 -12.32
CA VAL A 11 3.81 10.10 -10.99
C VAL A 11 2.39 9.91 -10.44
N LEU A 12 1.38 10.01 -11.29
CA LEU A 12 0.00 9.76 -10.88
C LEU A 12 -0.31 8.28 -10.67
N LEU A 13 0.30 7.37 -11.45
CA LEU A 13 0.03 5.93 -11.37
C LEU A 13 0.83 5.23 -10.29
N LEU A 14 2.03 5.70 -9.96
CA LEU A 14 2.93 5.05 -9.01
C LEU A 14 2.30 4.86 -7.63
N PRO A 15 1.59 5.83 -7.02
CA PRO A 15 0.93 5.62 -5.74
C PRO A 15 -0.14 4.52 -5.79
N PHE A 16 -0.92 4.43 -6.87
CA PHE A 16 -1.91 3.36 -7.01
C PHE A 16 -1.25 1.99 -7.20
N ALA A 17 -0.13 1.94 -7.93
CA ALA A 17 0.65 0.71 -8.08
C ALA A 17 1.23 0.25 -6.73
N LEU A 18 1.83 1.18 -5.97
CA LEU A 18 2.35 0.93 -4.64
C LEU A 18 1.23 0.49 -3.66
N LEU A 19 0.05 1.10 -3.75
CA LEU A 19 -1.11 0.70 -2.96
C LEU A 19 -1.56 -0.72 -3.28
N GLY A 20 -1.56 -1.08 -4.57
CA GLY A 20 -1.84 -2.44 -5.02
C GLY A 20 -0.81 -3.45 -4.49
N VAL A 21 0.48 -3.13 -4.55
CA VAL A 21 1.57 -3.97 -4.04
C VAL A 21 1.46 -4.14 -2.52
N ALA A 22 1.22 -3.05 -1.78
CA ALA A 22 1.05 -3.08 -0.34
C ALA A 22 -0.18 -3.93 0.06
N THR A 23 -1.30 -3.72 -0.61
CA THR A 23 -2.54 -4.51 -0.39
C THR A 23 -2.29 -5.99 -0.62
N ALA A 24 -1.68 -6.35 -1.75
CA ALA A 24 -1.35 -7.74 -2.06
C ALA A 24 -0.38 -8.35 -1.03
N GLY A 25 0.60 -7.57 -0.58
CA GLY A 25 1.54 -8.00 0.46
C GLY A 25 0.83 -8.35 1.77
N TYR A 26 -0.07 -7.50 2.26
CA TYR A 26 -0.86 -7.82 3.46
C TYR A 26 -1.80 -9.02 3.25
N MET A 27 -2.39 -9.19 2.06
CA MET A 27 -3.22 -10.37 1.77
C MET A 27 -2.41 -11.67 1.80
N ILE A 28 -1.18 -11.66 1.26
CA ILE A 28 -0.32 -12.84 1.16
C ILE A 28 0.35 -13.15 2.50
N ILE A 29 0.90 -12.14 3.17
CA ILE A 29 1.69 -12.29 4.40
C ILE A 29 0.78 -12.57 5.60
N GLU A 30 -0.31 -11.82 5.72
CA GLU A 30 -1.20 -11.88 6.89
C GLU A 30 -2.49 -12.68 6.64
N GLY A 31 -2.78 -13.06 5.39
CA GLY A 31 -4.01 -13.78 5.05
C GLY A 31 -5.28 -12.95 5.25
N TRP A 32 -5.15 -11.62 5.29
CA TRP A 32 -6.27 -10.72 5.54
C TRP A 32 -7.21 -10.58 4.33
N SER A 33 -8.43 -10.11 4.61
CA SER A 33 -9.39 -9.81 3.55
C SER A 33 -8.89 -8.64 2.69
N LEU A 34 -9.35 -8.57 1.43
CA LEU A 34 -9.00 -7.47 0.53
C LEU A 34 -9.24 -6.09 1.17
N PHE A 35 -10.35 -5.93 1.89
CA PHE A 35 -10.70 -4.66 2.53
C PHE A 35 -9.78 -4.32 3.70
N ASP A 36 -9.45 -5.30 4.56
CA ASP A 36 -8.54 -5.06 5.68
C ASP A 36 -7.13 -4.71 5.19
N SER A 37 -6.65 -5.46 4.19
CA SER A 37 -5.35 -5.23 3.56
C SER A 37 -5.28 -3.89 2.84
N LEU A 38 -6.33 -3.50 2.10
CA LEU A 38 -6.40 -2.22 1.41
C LEU A 38 -6.46 -1.07 2.41
N TYR A 39 -7.24 -1.21 3.47
CA TYR A 39 -7.35 -0.20 4.51
C TYR A 39 -6.03 -0.01 5.25
N MET A 40 -5.35 -1.10 5.64
CA MET A 40 -4.01 -1.05 6.23
C MET A 40 -3.00 -0.38 5.29
N ALA A 41 -2.95 -0.81 4.02
CA ALA A 41 -2.07 -0.23 3.02
C ALA A 41 -2.31 1.28 2.83
N ALA A 42 -3.58 1.72 2.78
CA ALA A 42 -3.92 3.12 2.63
C ALA A 42 -3.49 3.97 3.82
N ILE A 43 -3.76 3.54 5.06
CA ILE A 43 -3.39 4.33 6.26
C ILE A 43 -1.88 4.36 6.48
N THR A 44 -1.14 3.32 6.08
CA THR A 44 0.33 3.29 6.09
C THR A 44 0.91 4.23 5.04
N MET A 45 0.48 4.11 3.78
CA MET A 45 1.03 4.93 2.67
C MET A 45 0.74 6.42 2.81
N THR A 46 -0.42 6.76 3.39
CA THR A 46 -0.80 8.16 3.64
C THR A 46 -0.22 8.70 4.94
N THR A 47 0.53 7.89 5.70
CA THR A 47 1.10 8.23 7.01
C THR A 47 0.08 8.67 8.06
N VAL A 48 -1.20 8.37 7.86
CA VAL A 48 -2.28 8.69 8.80
C VAL A 48 -2.19 7.79 10.03
N VAL A 49 -1.90 6.49 9.81
CA VAL A 49 -1.69 5.43 10.82
C VAL A 49 -2.55 5.57 12.09
N PHE A 50 -3.78 5.06 12.04
CA PHE A 50 -4.69 4.98 13.22
C PHE A 50 -4.39 3.80 14.16
N GLY A 51 -3.33 3.04 13.89
CA GLY A 51 -3.05 1.73 14.49
C GLY A 51 -3.23 0.58 13.48
N GLU A 52 -2.87 -0.63 13.87
CA GLU A 52 -3.02 -1.82 13.03
C GLU A 52 -4.49 -2.21 12.90
N VAL A 53 -4.94 -2.55 11.69
CA VAL A 53 -6.33 -2.98 11.43
C VAL A 53 -6.63 -4.31 12.12
N ARG A 54 -5.65 -5.22 12.10
CA ARG A 54 -5.59 -6.44 12.91
C ARG A 54 -4.14 -6.63 13.40
N PRO A 55 -3.90 -7.44 14.45
CA PRO A 55 -2.55 -7.66 14.95
C PRO A 55 -1.61 -8.17 13.85
N LEU A 56 -0.50 -7.46 13.62
CA LEU A 56 0.52 -7.86 12.66
C LEU A 56 1.43 -8.96 13.22
N SER A 57 1.70 -9.96 12.37
CA SER A 57 2.79 -10.90 12.61
C SER A 57 4.16 -10.20 12.59
N SER A 58 5.21 -10.89 13.00
CA SER A 58 6.59 -10.40 12.86
C SER A 58 6.95 -10.13 11.40
N ASN A 59 6.42 -10.92 10.46
CA ASN A 59 6.66 -10.74 9.03
C ASN A 59 5.89 -9.54 8.47
N GLY A 60 4.65 -9.33 8.93
CA GLY A 60 3.87 -8.15 8.58
C GLY A 60 4.54 -6.87 9.01
N ARG A 61 5.08 -6.82 10.25
CA ARG A 61 5.84 -5.66 10.74
C ARG A 61 7.15 -5.40 10.00
N LEU A 62 7.79 -6.44 9.45
CA LEU A 62 8.97 -6.27 8.60
C LEU A 62 8.59 -5.74 7.21
N PHE A 63 7.38 -6.08 6.75
CA PHE A 63 6.87 -5.67 5.46
C PHE A 63 6.34 -4.22 5.45
N THR A 64 5.65 -3.82 6.53
CA THR A 64 5.13 -2.47 6.76
C THR A 64 6.24 -1.42 6.77
#